data_AF-A0AA90U184-F1
#
_entry.id   AF-A0AA90U184-F1
#
_cell.length_a   1.000
_cell.length_b   1.000
_cell.length_c   1.000
_cell.angle_alpha   90.00
_cell.angle_beta   90.00
_cell.angle_gamma   90.00
#
_symmetry.space_group_name_H-M   'P 1'
#
loop_
_entity.id
_entity.type
_entity.pdbx_description
1 polymer ?
#
loop_
_entity_poly.entity_id
_entity_poly.type
_entity_poly.pdbx_seq_one_letter_code
_entity_poly.pdbx_strand_id
1 'polypeptide(L)'
;MNLIEKGVMDSKDFIRTESFSLRLRPTGARKVTDEFNSLMNSKVEYRKKKKNFWKSVLLLKARKLSHQLVGRQAISRIYLMKLTGMILIKSGKSFRLRPTFAAASRRLDALVRRVDKI
;
A
#
# COMPACT_ATOMS: atom_id res chain seq x y z
N MET A 1 -19.02 -4.54 10.05
CA MET A 1 -18.98 -3.38 10.97
C MET A 1 -20.43 -2.97 11.16
N ASN A 2 -21.13 -3.60 12.10
CA ASN A 2 -22.60 -3.72 12.02
C ASN A 2 -23.30 -3.03 13.20
N LEU A 3 -22.76 -1.90 13.68
CA LEU A 3 -23.30 -1.19 14.85
C LEU A 3 -24.72 -0.64 14.64
N ILE A 4 -25.04 -0.27 13.41
CA ILE A 4 -26.37 0.23 13.04
C ILE A 4 -27.38 -0.92 13.00
N GLU A 5 -27.03 -2.03 12.36
CA GLU A 5 -27.89 -3.22 12.27
C GLU A 5 -28.14 -3.86 13.64
N LYS A 6 -27.16 -3.81 14.54
CA LYS A 6 -27.28 -4.32 15.92
C LYS A 6 -28.08 -3.38 16.84
N GLY A 7 -28.49 -2.20 16.38
CA GLY A 7 -29.21 -1.22 17.20
C GLY A 7 -28.43 -0.68 18.41
N VAL A 8 -27.10 -0.77 18.38
CA VAL A 8 -26.24 -0.41 19.53
C VAL A 8 -25.96 1.10 19.59
N MET A 9 -26.11 1.82 18.46
CA MET A 9 -25.99 3.27 18.39
C MET A 9 -27.31 3.97 18.71
N ASP A 10 -27.26 4.96 19.60
CA ASP A 10 -28.41 5.78 19.98
C ASP A 10 -28.18 7.25 19.60
N SER A 11 -29.25 8.02 19.44
CA SER A 11 -29.25 9.46 19.16
C SER A 11 -28.44 10.25 20.20
N LYS A 12 -28.41 9.76 21.43
CA LYS A 12 -27.65 10.35 22.56
C LYS A 12 -26.13 10.28 22.37
N ASP A 13 -25.65 9.41 21.49
CA ASP A 13 -24.24 9.24 21.16
C ASP A 13 -23.73 10.27 20.13
N PHE A 14 -24.61 11.16 19.66
CA PHE A 14 -24.29 12.17 18.68
C PHE A 14 -24.54 13.60 19.19
N ILE A 15 -23.72 14.55 18.73
CA ILE A 15 -23.91 15.99 18.91
C ILE A 15 -24.16 16.59 17.54
N ARG A 16 -25.23 17.37 17.43
CA ARG A 16 -25.42 18.27 16.30
C ARG A 16 -24.69 19.57 16.60
N THR A 17 -23.81 19.98 15.70
CA THR A 17 -23.21 21.32 15.78
C THR A 17 -24.12 22.36 15.17
N GLU A 18 -23.85 23.63 15.45
CA GLU A 18 -24.56 24.78 14.87
C GLU A 18 -24.48 24.80 13.33
N SER A 19 -23.37 24.30 12.77
CA SER A 19 -23.19 24.08 11.33
C SER A 19 -23.94 22.86 10.76
N PHE A 20 -24.88 22.29 11.51
CA PHE A 20 -25.63 21.07 11.18
C PHE A 20 -24.76 19.81 10.95
N SER A 21 -23.50 19.82 11.35
CA SER A 21 -22.65 18.63 11.30
C SER A 21 -22.97 17.68 12.45
N LEU A 22 -22.90 16.37 12.18
CA LEU A 22 -23.08 15.33 13.20
C LEU A 22 -21.71 14.88 13.71
N ARG A 23 -21.46 15.02 15.01
CA ARG A 23 -20.22 14.58 15.66
C ARG A 23 -20.51 13.48 16.67
N LEU A 24 -19.58 12.53 16.79
CA LEU A 24 -19.67 11.48 17.80
C LEU A 24 -19.34 12.06 19.18
N ARG A 25 -20.17 11.74 20.17
CA ARG A 25 -19.81 11.88 21.59
C ARG A 25 -18.78 10.84 21.98
N PRO A 26 -18.06 11.04 23.10
CA PRO A 26 -17.16 10.03 23.65
C PRO A 26 -17.81 8.65 23.83
N THR A 27 -19.11 8.59 24.16
CA THR A 27 -19.87 7.34 24.28
C THR A 27 -20.01 6.61 22.94
N GLY A 28 -20.39 7.31 21.88
CA GLY A 28 -20.47 6.78 20.53
C GLY A 28 -19.10 6.38 19.98
N ALA A 29 -18.08 7.20 20.23
CA ALA A 29 -16.71 6.93 19.82
C ALA A 29 -16.16 5.64 20.48
N ARG A 30 -16.46 5.39 21.76
CA ARG A 30 -16.10 4.14 22.44
C ARG A 30 -16.73 2.92 21.76
N LYS A 31 -18.05 2.94 21.54
CA LYS A 31 -18.78 1.86 20.85
C LYS A 31 -18.18 1.54 19.46
N VAL A 32 -17.85 2.58 18.70
CA VAL A 32 -17.21 2.43 17.38
C VAL A 32 -15.81 1.82 17.50
N THR A 33 -15.03 2.28 18.48
CA THR A 33 -13.67 1.79 18.72
C THR A 33 -13.68 0.32 19.13
N ASP A 34 -14.62 -0.10 19.97
CA ASP A 34 -14.73 -1.48 20.45
C ASP A 34 -15.10 -2.45 19.31
N GLU A 35 -16.10 -2.10 18.48
CA GLU A 35 -16.44 -2.91 17.30
C GLU A 35 -15.28 -2.94 16.29
N PHE A 36 -14.58 -1.81 16.09
CA PHE A 36 -13.41 -1.76 15.23
C PHE A 36 -12.30 -2.67 15.74
N ASN A 37 -12.01 -2.65 17.03
CA ASN A 37 -11.02 -3.54 17.65
C ASN A 37 -11.42 -5.01 17.51
N SER A 38 -12.70 -5.34 17.71
CA SER A 38 -13.23 -6.69 17.49
C SER A 38 -13.05 -7.13 16.04
N LEU A 39 -13.39 -6.27 15.08
CA LEU A 39 -13.21 -6.52 13.65
C LEU A 39 -11.74 -6.74 13.31
N MET A 40 -10.84 -5.89 13.79
CA MET A 40 -9.39 -5.96 13.51
C MET A 40 -8.74 -7.23 14.08
N ASN A 41 -9.30 -7.75 15.17
CA ASN A 41 -8.89 -9.00 15.82
C ASN A 41 -9.66 -10.23 15.30
N SER A 42 -10.62 -10.06 14.38
CA SER A 42 -11.29 -11.19 13.77
C SER A 42 -10.35 -11.94 12.82
N LYS A 43 -10.50 -13.27 12.78
CA LYS A 43 -9.67 -14.16 11.96
C LYS A 43 -10.25 -14.22 10.55
N VAL A 44 -9.39 -13.97 9.56
CA VAL A 44 -9.70 -14.10 8.14
C VAL A 44 -8.72 -15.05 7.48
N GLU A 45 -9.23 -15.83 6.53
CA GLU A 45 -8.40 -16.66 5.68
C GLU A 45 -7.79 -15.80 4.57
N TYR A 46 -6.45 -15.77 4.53
CA TYR A 46 -5.71 -15.01 3.53
C TYR A 46 -4.59 -15.86 2.93
N ARG A 47 -4.60 -16.04 1.60
CA ARG A 47 -3.60 -16.81 0.83
C ARG A 47 -3.37 -18.24 1.32
N LYS A 48 -4.45 -19.02 1.51
CA LYS A 48 -4.43 -20.43 1.95
C LYS A 48 -3.79 -20.67 3.33
N LYS A 49 -3.41 -19.61 4.05
CA LYS A 49 -3.06 -19.67 5.48
C LYS A 49 -4.32 -19.43 6.28
N LYS A 50 -4.82 -20.50 6.88
CA LYS A 50 -5.99 -20.49 7.78
C LYS A 50 -5.59 -19.69 9.03
N LYS A 51 -6.27 -18.57 9.29
CA LYS A 51 -6.17 -17.72 10.51
C LYS A 51 -5.09 -16.61 10.47
N ASN A 52 -5.28 -15.58 9.64
CA ASN A 52 -4.61 -14.29 9.84
C ASN A 52 -5.59 -13.29 10.44
N PHE A 53 -5.14 -12.42 11.35
CA PHE A 53 -5.94 -11.30 11.81
C PHE A 53 -5.97 -10.20 10.76
N TRP A 54 -7.06 -9.41 10.68
CA TRP A 54 -7.15 -8.26 9.75
C TRP A 54 -5.98 -7.29 9.89
N LYS A 55 -5.56 -7.00 11.14
CA LYS A 55 -4.35 -6.22 11.44
C LYS A 55 -3.11 -6.74 10.71
N SER A 56 -2.91 -8.06 10.68
CA SER A 56 -1.79 -8.70 9.99
C SER A 56 -1.94 -8.62 8.46
N VAL A 57 -3.16 -8.79 7.95
CA VAL A 57 -3.43 -8.69 6.50
C VAL A 57 -3.15 -7.27 5.99
N LEU A 58 -3.54 -6.25 6.76
CA LEU A 58 -3.31 -4.85 6.41
C LEU A 58 -1.81 -4.54 6.34
N LEU A 59 -1.02 -5.01 7.31
CA LEU A 59 0.43 -4.91 7.27
C LEU A 59 1.04 -5.64 6.07
N LEU A 60 0.56 -6.85 5.74
CA LEU A 60 1.04 -7.60 4.57
C LEU A 60 0.74 -6.87 3.26
N LYS A 61 -0.41 -6.21 3.15
CA LYS A 61 -0.78 -5.39 1.99
C LYS A 61 0.07 -4.13 1.91
N ALA A 62 0.29 -3.43 3.02
CA ALA A 62 1.19 -2.28 3.08
C ALA A 62 2.62 -2.65 2.68
N ARG A 63 3.13 -3.80 3.15
CA ARG A 63 4.42 -4.35 2.69
C ARG A 63 4.41 -4.67 1.21
N LYS A 64 3.36 -5.30 0.69
CA LYS A 64 3.27 -5.58 -0.76
C LYS A 64 3.34 -4.27 -1.57
N LEU A 65 2.62 -3.25 -1.13
CA LEU A 65 2.65 -1.92 -1.76
C LEU A 65 4.04 -1.29 -1.68
N SER A 66 4.71 -1.34 -0.53
CA SER A 66 6.06 -0.79 -0.39
C SER A 66 7.06 -1.49 -1.32
N HIS A 67 6.98 -2.81 -1.45
CA HIS A 67 7.82 -3.56 -2.39
C HIS A 67 7.53 -3.16 -3.85
N GLN A 68 6.27 -2.90 -4.20
CA GLN A 68 5.90 -2.42 -5.53
C GLN A 68 6.41 -1.00 -5.80
N LEU A 69 6.33 -0.11 -4.81
CA LEU A 69 6.80 1.27 -4.92
C LEU A 69 8.33 1.34 -4.98
N VAL A 70 9.05 0.62 -4.11
CA VAL A 70 10.51 0.53 -4.15
C VAL A 70 10.98 -0.13 -5.44
N GLY A 71 10.28 -1.16 -5.92
CA GLY A 71 10.53 -1.74 -7.23
C GLY A 71 10.41 -0.72 -8.36
N ARG A 72 9.37 0.13 -8.34
CA ARG A 72 9.19 1.24 -9.29
C ARG A 72 10.25 2.32 -9.17
N GLN A 73 10.68 2.68 -7.96
CA GLN A 73 11.74 3.67 -7.75
C GLN A 73 13.11 3.15 -8.21
N ALA A 74 13.39 1.86 -7.98
CA ALA A 74 14.57 1.19 -8.52
C ALA A 74 14.52 1.14 -10.07
N ILE A 75 13.35 0.89 -10.65
CA ILE A 75 13.11 0.97 -12.10
C ILE A 75 13.47 2.36 -12.62
N SER A 76 12.87 3.42 -12.07
CA SER A 76 13.12 4.80 -12.50
C SER A 76 14.59 5.19 -12.40
N ARG A 77 15.29 4.75 -11.34
CA ARG A 77 16.73 4.99 -11.16
C ARG A 77 17.59 4.28 -12.21
N ILE A 78 17.24 3.04 -12.58
CA ILE A 78 17.91 2.30 -13.66
C ILE A 78 17.70 3.01 -15.01
N TYR A 79 16.49 3.50 -15.29
CA TYR A 79 16.21 4.27 -16.51
C TYR A 79 16.98 5.59 -16.56
N LEU A 80 17.05 6.33 -15.46
CA LEU A 80 17.83 7.57 -15.37
C LEU A 80 19.32 7.32 -15.61
N MET A 81 19.85 6.21 -15.07
CA MET A 81 21.25 5.80 -15.30
C MET A 81 21.51 5.31 -16.73
N LYS A 82 20.54 4.65 -17.38
CA LYS A 82 20.62 4.33 -18.82
C LYS A 82 20.63 5.60 -19.67
N LEU A 83 19.75 6.55 -19.40
CA LEU A 83 19.62 7.79 -20.17
C LEU A 83 20.90 8.65 -20.06
N THR A 84 21.42 8.82 -18.86
CA THR A 84 22.69 9.52 -18.61
C THR A 84 23.88 8.82 -19.25
N GLY A 85 23.93 7.47 -19.22
CA GLY A 85 24.94 6.70 -19.95
C GLY A 85 24.88 6.91 -21.47
N MET A 86 23.68 6.92 -22.07
CA MET A 86 23.52 7.20 -23.50
C MET A 86 23.96 8.61 -23.88
N ILE A 87 23.67 9.61 -23.03
CA ILE A 87 24.12 11.00 -23.22
C ILE A 87 25.65 11.09 -23.14
N LEU A 88 26.26 10.44 -22.15
CA LEU A 88 27.72 10.41 -21.96
C LEU A 88 28.45 9.75 -23.14
N ILE A 89 27.93 8.63 -23.64
CA ILE A 89 28.49 7.94 -24.82
C ILE A 89 28.37 8.82 -26.07
N LYS A 90 27.24 9.49 -26.28
CA LYS A 90 27.07 10.45 -27.40
C LYS A 90 28.02 11.65 -27.28
N SER A 91 28.44 12.03 -26.07
CA SER A 91 29.43 13.08 -25.82
C SER A 91 30.89 12.62 -25.91
N GLY A 92 31.15 11.38 -26.36
CA GLY A 92 32.50 10.83 -26.50
C GLY A 92 33.16 10.40 -25.18
N LYS A 93 32.42 10.35 -24.07
CA LYS A 93 32.92 9.95 -22.74
C LYS A 93 32.62 8.48 -22.46
N SER A 94 33.62 7.75 -21.97
CA SER A 94 33.50 6.32 -21.68
C SER A 94 32.75 6.07 -20.36
N PHE A 95 31.58 5.43 -20.44
CA PHE A 95 30.75 5.07 -19.29
C PHE A 95 30.80 3.56 -19.03
N ARG A 96 31.49 3.13 -17.97
CA ARG A 96 31.55 1.72 -17.55
C ARG A 96 30.43 1.41 -16.56
N LEU A 97 29.42 0.68 -17.02
CA LEU A 97 28.40 0.09 -16.16
C LEU A 97 28.97 -1.10 -15.39
N ARG A 98 28.77 -1.17 -14.07
CA ARG A 98 29.16 -2.35 -13.28
C ARG A 98 28.36 -3.59 -13.74
N PRO A 99 28.97 -4.80 -13.74
CA PRO A 99 28.33 -6.02 -14.27
C PRO A 99 27.03 -6.39 -13.53
N THR A 100 26.92 -6.07 -12.24
CA THR A 100 25.68 -6.25 -11.45
C THR A 100 24.51 -5.41 -11.96
N PHE A 101 24.78 -4.21 -12.49
CA PHE A 101 23.78 -3.32 -13.06
C PHE A 101 23.31 -3.76 -14.45
N ALA A 102 24.22 -4.30 -15.28
CA ALA A 102 23.86 -4.85 -16.58
C ALA A 102 22.93 -6.07 -16.47
N ALA A 103 23.09 -6.88 -15.42
CA ALA A 103 22.19 -7.99 -15.12
C ALA A 103 20.81 -7.50 -14.59
N ALA A 104 20.80 -6.51 -13.70
CA ALA A 104 19.58 -5.90 -13.18
C ALA A 104 18.76 -5.21 -14.29
N SER A 105 19.43 -4.48 -15.18
CA SER A 105 18.83 -3.85 -16.37
C SER A 105 18.13 -4.88 -17.27
N ARG A 106 18.79 -5.99 -17.60
CA ARG A 106 18.20 -7.04 -18.46
C ARG A 106 16.98 -7.70 -17.83
N ARG A 107 17.00 -7.95 -16.52
CA ARG A 107 15.84 -8.46 -15.77
C ARG A 107 14.68 -7.47 -15.76
N LEU A 108 14.98 -6.17 -15.71
CA LEU A 108 13.99 -5.10 -15.78
C LEU A 108 13.31 -5.02 -17.15
N ASP A 109 14.09 -5.06 -18.23
CA ASP A 109 13.57 -5.02 -19.61
C ASP A 109 12.70 -6.24 -19.93
N ALA A 110 12.92 -7.37 -19.24
CA ALA A 110 12.04 -8.55 -19.32
C ALA A 110 10.74 -8.39 -18.50
N LEU A 111 10.78 -7.68 -17.38
CA LEU A 111 9.60 -7.40 -16.54
C LEU A 111 8.68 -6.35 -17.17
N VAL A 112 9.24 -5.27 -17.75
CA VAL A 112 8.46 -4.23 -18.44
C VAL A 112 7.70 -4.84 -19.63
N ARG A 113 8.36 -5.68 -20.44
CA ARG A 113 7.73 -6.43 -21.54
C ARG A 113 6.63 -7.40 -21.11
N ARG A 114 6.60 -7.82 -19.84
CA ARG A 114 5.49 -8.62 -19.29
C ARG A 114 4.34 -7.76 -18.79
N VAL A 115 4.59 -6.53 -18.36
CA VAL A 115 3.55 -5.60 -17.90
C VAL A 115 2.82 -4.97 -19.09
N ASP A 116 3.53 -4.65 -20.17
CA ASP A 116 2.91 -4.08 -21.40
C ASP A 116 2.11 -5.12 -22.22
N LYS A 117 2.12 -6.39 -21.81
CA LYS A 117 1.40 -7.50 -22.46
C LYS A 117 0.08 -7.87 -21.78
N ILE A 118 -0.32 -7.14 -20.74
CA ILE A 118 -1.59 -7.26 -20.01
C ILE A 118 -2.42 -6.02 -20.33
#